data_AF-A0A2S5VUG1-F1
#
_entry.id   AF-A0A2S5VUG1-F1
#
_cell.length_a   1.000
_cell.length_b   1.000
_cell.length_c   1.000
_cell.angle_alpha   90.00
_cell.angle_beta   90.00
_cell.angle_gamma   90.00
#
_symmetry.space_group_name_H-M   'P 1'
#
loop_
_entity.id
_entity.type
_entity.pdbx_description
1 polymer ?
#
loop_
_entity_poly.entity_id
_entity_poly.type
_entity_poly.pdbx_seq_one_letter_code
_entity_poly.pdbx_strand_id
1 'polypeptide(L)'
;MHPLAHALSGFGLGFSLIAAIGAQNAFVLRQGTRREHVLAVVLICAVSDVILIGLGVAGVGAVIEAAPVAIVVIRVLGACFLAGYAALSLRRAVAPAGLAVAASAPQALGAVVAACLALTWLNPHVYLDTVLLVGSVAAGHGDGRWAFGVGAMIASCVWFTLLATAARVFAPLLARPSAWRVLDTVIAVVMLVLAVQILLPLVPEQLAEGARVLVATAICLALAGAVDAGAGLRRRRAGADAPADAVDPLSAAPAAPVAPAPAAPVGSSAPTA
;
A
#
# COMPACT_ATOMS: atom_id res chain seq x y z
N MET A 1 17.96 -31.59 -19.24
CA MET A 1 17.14 -31.91 -18.05
C MET A 1 15.67 -31.80 -18.44
N HIS A 2 14.75 -32.51 -17.78
CA HIS A 2 13.33 -32.45 -18.13
C HIS A 2 12.80 -31.00 -17.97
N PRO A 3 11.92 -30.51 -18.87
CA PRO A 3 11.34 -29.15 -18.78
C PRO A 3 10.66 -28.88 -17.43
N LEU A 4 10.12 -29.93 -16.80
CA LEU A 4 9.55 -29.86 -15.45
C LEU A 4 10.57 -29.46 -14.38
N ALA A 5 11.81 -29.94 -14.45
CA ALA A 5 12.84 -29.59 -13.48
C ALA A 5 13.19 -28.09 -13.54
N HIS A 6 13.30 -27.54 -14.75
CA HIS A 6 13.49 -26.10 -14.96
C HIS A 6 12.32 -25.30 -14.38
N ALA A 7 11.08 -25.71 -14.66
CA ALA A 7 9.89 -25.05 -14.13
C ALA A 7 9.81 -25.12 -12.60
N LEU A 8 10.17 -26.24 -11.97
CA LEU A 8 10.21 -26.36 -10.52
C LEU A 8 11.29 -25.45 -9.89
N SER A 9 12.48 -25.37 -10.50
CA SER A 9 13.52 -24.44 -10.05
C SER A 9 13.07 -22.98 -10.16
N GLY A 10 12.43 -22.61 -11.27
CA GLY A 10 11.89 -21.27 -11.48
C GLY A 10 10.76 -20.94 -10.51
N PHE A 11 9.87 -21.90 -10.27
CA PHE A 11 8.83 -21.78 -9.26
C PHE A 11 9.43 -21.55 -7.86
N GLY A 12 10.42 -22.36 -7.46
CA GLY A 12 11.09 -22.22 -6.18
C GLY A 12 11.75 -20.85 -6.01
N LEU A 13 12.52 -20.39 -7.00
CA LEU A 13 13.17 -19.08 -6.94
C LEU A 13 12.12 -17.95 -6.90
N GLY A 14 11.15 -17.96 -7.83
CA GLY A 14 10.11 -16.94 -7.92
C GLY A 14 9.31 -16.85 -6.63
N PHE A 15 8.90 -18.00 -6.07
CA PHE A 15 8.18 -18.03 -4.79
C PHE A 15 9.01 -17.44 -3.66
N SER A 16 10.31 -17.77 -3.58
CA SER A 16 11.21 -17.27 -2.54
C SER A 16 11.35 -15.75 -2.58
N LEU A 17 11.56 -15.18 -3.77
CA LEU A 17 11.78 -13.76 -3.97
C LEU A 17 10.50 -12.95 -3.71
N ILE A 18 9.36 -13.43 -4.21
CA ILE A 18 8.09 -12.72 -4.09
C ILE A 18 7.52 -12.87 -2.67
N ALA A 19 7.80 -13.99 -1.98
CA ALA A 19 7.35 -14.21 -0.61
C ALA A 19 8.04 -13.30 0.41
N ALA A 20 9.24 -12.78 0.09
CA ALA A 20 9.90 -11.78 0.92
C ALA A 20 8.96 -10.58 1.15
N ILE A 21 8.77 -10.20 2.41
CA ILE A 21 7.78 -9.17 2.77
C ILE A 21 8.27 -7.81 2.28
N GLY A 22 7.65 -7.31 1.21
CA GLY A 22 7.90 -5.98 0.65
C GLY A 22 6.67 -5.07 0.68
N ALA A 23 6.81 -3.89 0.07
CA ALA A 23 5.76 -2.88 0.00
C ALA A 23 4.48 -3.37 -0.69
N GLN A 24 4.65 -4.10 -1.80
CA GLN A 24 3.57 -4.65 -2.60
C GLN A 24 2.77 -5.70 -1.79
N ASN A 25 3.45 -6.58 -1.07
CA ASN A 25 2.82 -7.58 -0.20
C ASN A 25 2.01 -6.92 0.93
N ALA A 26 2.56 -5.89 1.57
CA ALA A 26 1.86 -5.16 2.62
C ALA A 26 0.60 -4.42 2.09
N PHE A 27 0.68 -3.88 0.88
CA PHE A 27 -0.47 -3.25 0.21
C PHE A 27 -1.56 -4.27 -0.16
N VAL A 28 -1.19 -5.42 -0.71
CA VAL A 28 -2.13 -6.52 -1.01
C VAL A 28 -2.84 -6.98 0.26
N LEU A 29 -2.11 -7.17 1.36
CA LEU A 29 -2.69 -7.52 2.66
C LEU A 29 -3.72 -6.49 3.13
N ARG A 30 -3.39 -5.19 3.01
CA ARG A 30 -4.30 -4.10 3.39
C ARG A 30 -5.58 -4.09 2.57
N GLN A 31 -5.50 -4.27 1.25
CA GLN A 31 -6.70 -4.32 0.40
C GLN A 31 -7.50 -5.60 0.67
N GLY A 32 -6.82 -6.72 0.88
CA GLY A 32 -7.41 -8.01 1.26
C GLY A 32 -8.22 -7.95 2.56
N THR A 33 -7.71 -7.26 3.58
CA THR A 33 -8.41 -7.10 4.88
C THR A 33 -9.58 -6.12 4.80
N ARG A 34 -9.48 -5.06 3.99
CA ARG A 34 -10.61 -4.16 3.69
C ARG A 34 -11.67 -4.79 2.80
N ARG A 35 -11.33 -5.89 2.11
CA ARG A 35 -12.17 -6.52 1.06
C ARG A 35 -12.51 -5.54 -0.08
N GLU A 36 -11.67 -4.54 -0.30
CA GLU A 36 -11.84 -3.53 -1.35
C GLU A 36 -10.89 -3.85 -2.51
N HIS A 37 -11.43 -3.94 -3.73
CA HIS A 37 -10.66 -4.07 -4.98
C HIS A 37 -9.58 -5.17 -5.01
N VAL A 38 -9.71 -6.20 -4.17
CA VAL A 38 -8.68 -7.26 -3.97
C VAL A 38 -8.32 -7.94 -5.28
N LEU A 39 -9.33 -8.26 -6.10
CA LEU A 39 -9.10 -8.91 -7.39
C LEU A 39 -8.29 -8.03 -8.34
N ALA A 40 -8.60 -6.73 -8.40
CA ALA A 40 -7.86 -5.79 -9.25
C ALA A 40 -6.39 -5.70 -8.81
N VAL A 41 -6.13 -5.64 -7.51
CA VAL A 41 -4.77 -5.59 -6.95
C VAL A 41 -3.99 -6.87 -7.27
N VAL A 42 -4.59 -8.05 -7.02
CA VAL A 42 -3.97 -9.34 -7.32
C VAL A 42 -3.64 -9.47 -8.81
N LEU A 43 -4.58 -9.09 -9.69
CA LEU A 43 -4.37 -9.12 -11.13
C LEU A 43 -3.26 -8.18 -11.57
N ILE A 44 -3.22 -6.94 -11.07
CA ILE A 44 -2.15 -5.99 -11.40
C ILE A 44 -0.80 -6.53 -10.97
N CYS A 45 -0.68 -7.07 -9.76
CA CYS A 45 0.55 -7.65 -9.25
C CYS A 45 1.00 -8.84 -10.12
N ALA A 46 0.11 -9.82 -10.33
CA ALA A 46 0.44 -11.02 -11.09
C ALA A 46 0.80 -10.70 -12.55
N VAL A 47 0.04 -9.81 -13.21
CA VAL A 47 0.33 -9.40 -14.59
C VAL A 47 1.64 -8.63 -14.68
N SER A 48 1.91 -7.73 -13.74
CA SER A 48 3.17 -6.97 -13.72
C SER A 48 4.37 -7.91 -13.53
N ASP A 49 4.28 -8.86 -12.60
CA ASP A 49 5.32 -9.87 -12.38
C ASP A 49 5.53 -10.74 -13.61
N VAL A 50 4.46 -11.19 -14.26
CA VAL A 50 4.54 -11.98 -15.50
C VAL A 50 5.29 -11.19 -16.59
N ILE A 51 4.97 -9.91 -16.75
CA ILE A 51 5.65 -9.05 -17.72
C ILE A 51 7.14 -8.90 -17.35
N LEU A 52 7.45 -8.55 -16.10
CA LEU A 52 8.82 -8.31 -15.65
C LEU A 52 9.69 -9.57 -15.71
N ILE A 53 9.18 -10.72 -15.26
CA ILE A 53 9.84 -12.01 -15.38
C ILE A 53 10.04 -12.37 -16.86
N GLY A 54 9.03 -12.14 -17.70
CA GLY A 54 9.13 -12.36 -19.14
C GLY A 54 10.23 -11.52 -19.80
N LEU A 55 10.33 -10.24 -19.44
CA LEU A 55 11.39 -9.34 -19.88
C LEU A 55 12.76 -9.83 -19.40
N GLY A 56 12.88 -10.28 -18.15
CA GLY A 56 14.10 -10.85 -17.60
C GLY A 56 14.56 -12.10 -18.37
N VAL A 57 13.65 -13.05 -18.59
CA VAL A 57 13.91 -14.29 -19.34
C VAL A 57 14.22 -14.03 -20.82
N ALA A 58 13.63 -12.98 -21.40
CA ALA A 58 13.92 -12.53 -22.75
C ALA A 58 15.29 -11.83 -22.88
N GLY A 59 15.96 -11.51 -21.76
CA GLY A 59 17.29 -10.88 -21.75
C GLY A 59 17.27 -9.35 -21.74
N VAL A 60 16.12 -8.72 -21.46
CA VAL A 60 15.99 -7.26 -21.40
C VAL A 60 16.80 -6.65 -20.26
N GLY A 61 17.22 -7.45 -19.28
CA GLY A 61 18.10 -7.03 -18.20
C GLY A 61 19.36 -6.29 -18.67
N ALA A 62 20.02 -6.79 -19.73
CA ALA A 62 21.21 -6.15 -20.29
C ALA A 62 20.92 -4.75 -20.87
N VAL A 63 19.70 -4.50 -21.34
CA VAL A 63 19.28 -3.18 -21.85
C VAL A 63 19.04 -2.21 -20.69
N ILE A 64 18.53 -2.69 -19.55
CA ILE A 64 18.32 -1.86 -18.35
C ILE A 64 19.66 -1.42 -17.76
N GLU A 65 20.66 -2.31 -17.74
CA GLU A 65 22.03 -1.96 -17.30
C GLU A 65 22.66 -0.86 -18.17
N ALA A 66 22.30 -0.81 -19.47
CA ALA A 66 22.76 0.21 -20.39
C ALA A 66 22.03 1.57 -20.25
N ALA A 67 20.99 1.67 -19.41
CA ALA A 67 20.16 2.86 -19.24
C ALA A 67 20.23 3.47 -17.81
N PRO A 68 21.41 3.91 -17.33
CA PRO A 68 21.58 4.37 -15.94
C PRO A 68 20.71 5.58 -15.60
N VAL A 69 20.46 6.47 -16.57
CA VAL A 69 19.59 7.64 -16.37
C VAL A 69 18.15 7.22 -16.05
N ALA A 70 17.62 6.18 -16.70
CA ALA A 70 16.28 5.69 -16.43
C ALA A 70 16.15 5.16 -15.01
N ILE A 71 17.18 4.43 -14.52
CA ILE A 71 17.23 3.94 -13.14
C ILE A 71 17.22 5.10 -12.15
N VAL A 72 18.00 6.16 -12.39
CA VAL A 72 18.02 7.35 -11.53
C VAL A 72 16.65 8.02 -11.47
N VAL A 73 15.99 8.21 -12.62
CA VAL A 73 14.65 8.81 -12.68
C VAL A 73 13.63 7.96 -11.91
N ILE A 74 13.62 6.63 -12.10
CA ILE A 74 12.74 5.72 -11.37
C ILE A 74 13.01 5.79 -9.86
N ARG A 75 14.29 5.85 -9.44
CA ARG A 75 14.65 5.99 -8.02
C ARG A 75 14.08 7.27 -7.40
N VAL A 76 14.24 8.42 -8.06
CA VAL A 76 13.75 9.70 -7.55
C VAL A 76 12.21 9.71 -7.48
N LEU A 77 11.55 9.30 -8.57
CA LEU A 77 10.08 9.22 -8.60
C LEU A 77 9.55 8.23 -7.55
N GLY A 78 10.20 7.08 -7.42
CA GLY A 78 9.88 6.03 -6.45
C GLY A 78 10.01 6.52 -5.02
N ALA A 79 11.12 7.18 -4.68
CA ALA A 79 11.33 7.75 -3.35
C ALA A 79 10.27 8.79 -3.00
N CYS A 80 9.93 9.71 -3.92
CA CYS A 80 8.87 10.69 -3.73
C CYS A 80 7.51 10.03 -3.48
N PHE A 81 7.14 9.04 -4.28
CA PHE A 81 5.89 8.31 -4.13
C PHE A 81 5.83 7.55 -2.80
N LEU A 82 6.87 6.78 -2.47
CA LEU A 82 6.93 5.98 -1.25
C LEU A 82 6.94 6.84 0.01
N ALA A 83 7.68 7.94 0.03
CA ALA A 83 7.67 8.90 1.14
C ALA A 83 6.29 9.53 1.34
N GLY A 84 5.62 9.93 0.25
CA GLY A 84 4.24 10.44 0.30
C GLY A 84 3.24 9.38 0.80
N TYR A 85 3.39 8.13 0.37
CA TYR A 85 2.55 7.03 0.81
C TYR A 85 2.80 6.67 2.28
N ALA A 86 4.05 6.71 2.74
CA ALA A 86 4.42 6.54 4.14
C ALA A 86 3.73 7.58 5.03
N ALA A 87 3.78 8.86 4.63
CA ALA A 87 3.10 9.95 5.33
C ALA A 87 1.60 9.69 5.44
N LEU A 88 0.96 9.31 4.33
CA LEU A 88 -0.47 9.01 4.29
C LEU A 88 -0.84 7.83 5.20
N SER A 89 0.00 6.80 5.27
CA SER A 89 -0.20 5.63 6.11
C SER A 89 -0.02 5.97 7.60
N LEU A 90 1.03 6.73 7.94
CA LEU A 90 1.28 7.17 9.31
C LEU A 90 0.13 8.04 9.85
N ARG A 91 -0.40 8.96 9.04
CA ARG A 91 -1.57 9.76 9.43
C ARG A 91 -2.79 8.91 9.78
N ARG A 92 -3.03 7.84 9.04
CA ARG A 92 -4.13 6.90 9.31
C ARG A 92 -3.91 6.14 10.62
N ALA A 93 -2.66 5.78 10.92
CA ALA A 93 -2.31 5.14 12.19
C ALA A 93 -2.52 6.07 13.41
N VAL A 94 -2.23 7.38 13.27
CA VAL A 94 -2.24 8.34 14.40
C VAL A 94 -3.60 9.00 14.63
N ALA A 95 -4.46 9.15 13.61
CA ALA A 95 -5.77 9.84 13.75
C ALA A 95 -6.99 8.91 13.52
N PRO A 96 -7.25 7.93 14.41
CA PRO A 96 -8.36 6.99 14.23
C PRO A 96 -9.74 7.58 14.57
N ALA A 97 -9.83 8.64 15.40
CA ALA A 97 -11.10 9.07 16.00
C ALA A 97 -11.84 10.21 15.26
N GLY A 98 -11.14 11.10 14.55
CA GLY A 98 -11.78 12.20 13.79
C GLY A 98 -12.25 11.81 12.38
N LEU A 99 -11.96 10.57 11.96
CA LEU A 99 -12.27 10.02 10.64
C LEU A 99 -13.37 8.95 10.69
N ALA A 100 -13.95 8.63 11.86
CA ALA A 100 -14.98 7.59 11.98
C ALA A 100 -16.25 7.87 11.15
N VAL A 101 -16.50 9.13 10.76
CA VAL A 101 -17.65 9.50 9.90
C VAL A 101 -17.25 9.57 8.40
N ALA A 102 -15.96 9.71 8.07
CA ALA A 102 -15.47 9.82 6.68
C ALA A 102 -14.67 8.60 6.18
N ALA A 103 -14.22 7.71 7.07
CA ALA A 103 -13.48 6.48 6.77
C ALA A 103 -14.38 5.33 6.30
N SER A 104 -15.70 5.51 6.33
CA SER A 104 -16.68 4.59 5.73
C SER A 104 -16.81 4.75 4.21
N ALA A 105 -16.10 5.70 3.60
CA ALA A 105 -16.09 5.85 2.14
C ALA A 105 -15.11 4.81 1.52
N PRO A 106 -15.60 3.95 0.60
CA PRO A 106 -14.74 3.04 -0.15
C PRO A 106 -13.61 3.81 -0.85
N GLN A 107 -12.39 3.25 -0.89
CA GLN A 107 -11.36 3.85 -1.74
C GLN A 107 -11.79 3.79 -3.20
N ALA A 108 -11.64 4.89 -3.93
CA ALA A 108 -11.86 4.90 -5.37
C ALA A 108 -10.90 3.91 -6.05
N LEU A 109 -11.44 3.06 -6.94
CA LEU A 109 -10.65 2.04 -7.65
C LEU A 109 -9.41 2.64 -8.30
N GLY A 110 -9.54 3.80 -8.95
CA GLY A 110 -8.43 4.49 -9.60
C GLY A 110 -7.27 4.81 -8.66
N ALA A 111 -7.55 5.18 -7.40
CA ALA A 111 -6.51 5.45 -6.40
C ALA A 111 -5.80 4.17 -5.95
N VAL A 112 -6.53 3.05 -5.83
CA VAL A 112 -5.96 1.75 -5.47
C VAL A 112 -5.10 1.20 -6.61
N VAL A 113 -5.59 1.29 -7.84
CA VAL A 113 -4.87 0.88 -9.07
C VAL A 113 -3.60 1.70 -9.24
N ALA A 114 -3.68 3.04 -9.14
CA ALA A 114 -2.52 3.91 -9.26
C ALA A 114 -1.47 3.62 -8.19
N ALA A 115 -1.90 3.40 -6.94
CA ALA A 115 -0.97 3.03 -5.87
C ALA A 115 -0.32 1.67 -6.13
N CYS A 116 -1.08 0.67 -6.57
CA CYS A 116 -0.57 -0.67 -6.88
C CYS A 116 0.46 -0.63 -8.02
N LEU A 117 0.15 0.07 -9.10
CA LEU A 117 1.07 0.25 -10.23
C LEU A 117 2.33 1.00 -9.82
N ALA A 118 2.20 2.08 -9.05
CA ALA A 118 3.35 2.83 -8.57
C ALA A 118 4.23 1.99 -7.62
N LEU A 119 3.64 1.22 -6.71
CA LEU A 119 4.38 0.31 -5.83
C LEU A 119 5.13 -0.78 -6.61
N THR A 120 4.60 -1.21 -7.74
CA THR A 120 5.22 -2.28 -8.55
C THR A 120 6.28 -1.71 -9.49
N TRP A 121 5.92 -0.72 -10.31
CA TRP A 121 6.77 -0.21 -11.40
C TRP A 121 7.75 0.89 -10.97
N LEU A 122 7.42 1.65 -9.93
CA LEU A 122 8.30 2.70 -9.41
C LEU A 122 9.26 2.18 -8.34
N ASN A 123 9.25 0.87 -8.08
CA ASN A 123 10.17 0.20 -7.19
C ASN A 123 11.41 -0.27 -7.97
N PRO A 124 12.58 0.39 -7.84
CA PRO A 124 13.78 0.00 -8.55
C PRO A 124 14.27 -1.42 -8.15
N HIS A 125 13.92 -1.90 -6.96
CA HIS A 125 14.28 -3.27 -6.55
C HIS A 125 13.60 -4.33 -7.40
N VAL A 126 12.39 -4.05 -7.93
CA VAL A 126 11.69 -5.03 -8.77
C VAL A 126 12.54 -5.37 -10.00
N TYR A 127 13.24 -4.40 -10.59
CA TYR A 127 14.07 -4.63 -11.76
C TYR A 127 15.31 -5.45 -11.43
N LEU A 128 15.92 -5.21 -10.25
CA LEU A 128 17.05 -6.00 -9.78
C LEU A 128 16.64 -7.45 -9.50
N ASP A 129 15.55 -7.64 -8.77
CA ASP A 129 15.14 -8.95 -8.27
C ASP A 129 14.46 -9.80 -9.35
N THR A 130 13.61 -9.20 -10.20
CA THR A 130 12.78 -9.93 -11.17
C THR A 130 13.30 -9.86 -12.60
N VAL A 131 13.93 -8.76 -13.03
CA VAL A 131 14.42 -8.66 -14.40
C VAL A 131 15.88 -9.13 -14.49
N LEU A 132 16.76 -8.62 -13.63
CA LEU A 132 18.19 -8.96 -13.65
C LEU A 132 18.48 -10.32 -13.01
N LEU A 133 18.07 -10.52 -11.75
CA LEU A 133 18.42 -11.75 -11.02
C LEU A 133 17.67 -12.96 -11.59
N VAL A 134 16.34 -12.93 -11.71
CA VAL A 134 15.60 -14.06 -12.31
C VAL A 134 16.01 -14.27 -13.78
N GLY A 135 16.25 -13.20 -14.54
CA GLY A 135 16.74 -13.29 -15.91
C GLY A 135 18.11 -13.94 -16.05
N SER A 136 19.07 -13.57 -15.22
CA SER A 136 20.43 -14.16 -15.21
C SER A 136 20.42 -15.63 -14.81
N VAL A 137 19.62 -15.99 -13.81
CA VAL A 137 19.44 -17.40 -13.42
C VAL A 137 18.72 -18.17 -14.54
N ALA A 138 17.70 -17.60 -15.18
CA ALA A 138 17.02 -18.21 -16.32
C ALA A 138 18.00 -18.46 -17.48
N ALA A 139 18.88 -17.51 -17.79
CA ALA A 139 19.90 -17.67 -18.84
C ALA A 139 20.85 -18.85 -18.59
N GLY A 140 21.17 -19.14 -17.32
CA GLY A 140 21.97 -20.30 -16.92
C GLY A 140 21.33 -21.66 -17.25
N HIS A 141 20.02 -21.70 -17.56
CA HIS A 141 19.31 -22.93 -17.92
C HIS A 141 19.31 -23.22 -19.44
N GLY A 142 19.96 -22.38 -20.27
CA GLY A 142 20.07 -22.59 -21.72
C GLY A 142 18.71 -22.68 -22.41
N ASP A 143 18.47 -23.77 -23.14
CA ASP A 143 17.21 -24.03 -23.84
C ASP A 143 16.00 -24.12 -22.87
N GLY A 144 16.24 -24.42 -21.58
CA GLY A 144 15.22 -24.53 -20.54
C GLY A 144 14.75 -23.21 -19.92
N ARG A 145 15.31 -22.06 -20.33
CA ARG A 145 15.04 -20.74 -19.70
C ARG A 145 13.57 -20.34 -19.66
N TRP A 146 12.79 -20.69 -20.69
CA TRP A 146 11.36 -20.38 -20.75
C TRP A 146 10.55 -21.28 -19.83
N ALA A 147 10.92 -22.55 -19.71
CA ALA A 147 10.29 -23.46 -18.75
C ALA A 147 10.53 -22.97 -17.30
N PHE A 148 11.75 -22.53 -17.02
CA PHE A 148 12.09 -21.84 -15.77
C PHE A 148 11.26 -20.56 -15.55
N GLY A 149 11.20 -19.68 -16.55
CA GLY A 149 10.41 -18.46 -16.50
C GLY A 149 8.92 -18.69 -16.21
N VAL A 150 8.30 -19.65 -16.90
CA VAL A 150 6.91 -20.05 -16.66
C VAL A 150 6.71 -20.55 -15.22
N GLY A 151 7.66 -21.33 -14.69
CA GLY A 151 7.67 -21.73 -13.29
C GLY A 151 7.60 -20.53 -12.33
N ALA A 152 8.46 -19.53 -12.54
CA ALA A 152 8.49 -18.31 -11.73
C ALA A 152 7.20 -17.48 -11.86
N MET A 153 6.63 -17.40 -13.06
CA MET A 153 5.34 -16.73 -13.30
C MET A 153 4.19 -17.42 -12.55
N ILE A 154 4.13 -18.75 -12.58
CA ILE A 154 3.14 -19.53 -11.85
C ILE A 154 3.30 -19.30 -10.33
N ALA A 155 4.54 -19.25 -9.83
CA ALA A 155 4.79 -18.95 -8.42
C ALA A 155 4.20 -17.59 -8.00
N SER A 156 4.34 -16.55 -8.83
CA SER A 156 3.73 -15.23 -8.56
C SER A 156 2.20 -15.32 -8.45
N CYS A 157 1.55 -15.95 -9.43
CA CYS A 157 0.09 -16.13 -9.43
C CYS A 157 -0.39 -16.90 -8.18
N VAL A 158 0.30 -17.98 -7.82
CA VAL A 158 0.00 -18.77 -6.63
C VAL A 158 0.19 -17.94 -5.37
N TRP A 159 1.31 -17.24 -5.24
CA TRP A 159 1.63 -16.42 -4.07
C TRP A 159 0.59 -15.31 -3.84
N PHE A 160 0.28 -14.48 -4.84
CA PHE A 160 -0.67 -13.39 -4.64
C PHE A 160 -2.08 -13.88 -4.35
N THR A 161 -2.47 -15.02 -4.92
CA THR A 161 -3.76 -15.67 -4.60
C THR A 161 -3.79 -16.18 -3.16
N LEU A 162 -2.70 -16.82 -2.71
CA LEU A 162 -2.54 -17.27 -1.33
C LEU A 162 -2.55 -16.09 -0.36
N LEU A 163 -1.81 -15.02 -0.68
CA LEU A 163 -1.71 -13.83 0.15
C LEU A 163 -3.05 -13.11 0.30
N ALA A 164 -3.79 -12.96 -0.80
CA ALA A 164 -5.14 -12.37 -0.79
C ALA A 164 -6.13 -13.23 0.00
N THR A 165 -6.01 -14.57 -0.08
CA THR A 165 -6.84 -15.49 0.70
C THR A 165 -6.49 -15.44 2.18
N ALA A 166 -5.19 -15.43 2.52
CA ALA A 166 -4.71 -15.27 3.88
C ALA A 166 -5.21 -13.95 4.49
N ALA A 167 -5.15 -12.84 3.74
CA ALA A 167 -5.67 -11.56 4.19
C ALA A 167 -7.16 -11.62 4.58
N ARG A 168 -7.98 -12.41 3.86
CA ARG A 168 -9.39 -12.63 4.20
C ARG A 168 -9.57 -13.47 5.47
N VAL A 169 -8.73 -14.49 5.66
CA VAL A 169 -8.74 -15.35 6.87
C VAL A 169 -8.32 -14.57 8.11
N PHE A 170 -7.36 -13.66 7.98
CA PHE A 170 -6.88 -12.81 9.07
C PHE A 170 -7.70 -11.54 9.29
N ALA A 171 -8.64 -11.21 8.39
CA ALA A 171 -9.53 -10.05 8.51
C ALA A 171 -10.23 -9.89 9.89
N PRO A 172 -10.79 -10.95 10.55
CA PRO A 172 -11.40 -10.80 11.87
C PRO A 172 -10.41 -10.41 12.98
N LEU A 173 -9.16 -10.88 12.91
CA LEU A 173 -8.10 -10.45 13.83
C LEU A 173 -7.74 -8.98 13.61
N LEU A 174 -7.78 -8.53 12.36
CA LEU A 174 -7.57 -7.14 11.98
C LEU A 174 -8.80 -6.25 12.21
N ALA A 175 -9.98 -6.77 12.56
CA ALA A 175 -11.14 -5.92 12.90
C ALA A 175 -10.91 -5.05 14.15
N ARG A 176 -9.87 -5.36 14.95
CA ARG A 176 -9.48 -4.56 16.11
C ARG A 176 -8.81 -3.26 15.68
N PRO A 177 -9.19 -2.09 16.24
CA PRO A 177 -8.55 -0.81 15.91
C PRO A 177 -7.03 -0.81 16.13
N SER A 178 -6.52 -1.55 17.12
CA SER A 178 -5.09 -1.70 17.37
C SER A 178 -4.36 -2.44 16.24
N ALA A 179 -4.97 -3.48 15.67
CA ALA A 179 -4.38 -4.24 14.57
C ALA A 179 -4.27 -3.41 13.29
N TRP A 180 -5.27 -2.56 13.01
CA TRP A 180 -5.19 -1.57 11.93
C TRP A 180 -4.07 -0.57 12.13
N ARG A 181 -3.91 -0.04 13.35
CA ARG A 181 -2.80 0.88 13.65
C ARG A 181 -1.45 0.24 13.46
N VAL A 182 -1.27 -1.01 13.92
CA VAL A 182 -0.02 -1.76 13.71
C VAL A 182 0.24 -1.97 12.23
N LEU A 183 -0.78 -2.38 11.45
CA LEU A 183 -0.63 -2.57 10.02
C LEU A 183 -0.24 -1.28 9.29
N ASP A 184 -0.97 -0.18 9.49
CA ASP A 184 -0.66 1.10 8.85
C ASP A 184 0.70 1.66 9.32
N THR A 185 1.11 1.39 10.57
CA THR A 185 2.46 1.74 11.08
C THR A 185 3.54 0.91 10.39
N VAL A 186 3.36 -0.41 10.29
CA VAL A 186 4.29 -1.30 9.58
C VAL A 186 4.41 -0.88 8.12
N ILE A 187 3.30 -0.59 7.45
CA ILE A 187 3.31 -0.08 6.06
C ILE A 187 4.07 1.24 5.97
N ALA A 188 3.82 2.19 6.87
CA ALA A 188 4.52 3.47 6.89
C ALA A 188 6.03 3.28 7.07
N VAL A 189 6.45 2.44 8.01
CA VAL A 189 7.86 2.12 8.28
C VAL A 189 8.50 1.44 7.07
N VAL A 190 7.87 0.41 6.51
CA VAL A 190 8.39 -0.32 5.33
C VAL A 190 8.52 0.62 4.13
N MET A 191 7.51 1.46 3.85
CA MET A 191 7.59 2.43 2.75
C MET A 191 8.72 3.45 2.97
N LEU A 192 8.89 3.94 4.20
CA LEU A 192 9.94 4.92 4.51
C LEU A 192 11.33 4.29 4.39
N VAL A 193 11.53 3.09 4.92
CA VAL A 193 12.78 2.33 4.78
C VAL A 193 13.11 2.10 3.30
N LEU A 194 12.13 1.68 2.50
CA LEU A 194 12.33 1.49 1.06
C LEU A 194 12.64 2.80 0.34
N ALA A 195 11.95 3.90 0.66
CA ALA A 195 12.26 5.21 0.09
C ALA A 195 13.73 5.62 0.38
N VAL A 196 14.20 5.39 1.61
CA VAL A 196 15.59 5.64 2.01
C VAL A 196 16.55 4.74 1.25
N GLN A 197 16.31 3.43 1.18
CA GLN A 197 17.17 2.49 0.45
C GLN A 197 17.28 2.82 -1.04
N ILE A 198 16.19 3.29 -1.63
CA ILE A 198 16.13 3.69 -3.04
C ILE A 198 16.93 4.97 -3.31
N LEU A 199 16.94 5.89 -2.34
CA LEU A 199 17.61 7.19 -2.45
C LEU A 199 19.09 7.13 -2.03
N LEU A 200 19.47 6.19 -1.15
CA LEU A 200 20.81 6.08 -0.58
C LEU A 200 21.94 6.00 -1.62
N PRO A 201 21.80 5.24 -2.73
CA PRO A 201 22.82 5.21 -3.78
C PRO A 201 22.97 6.51 -4.58
N LEU A 202 22.04 7.47 -4.43
CA LEU A 202 22.14 8.80 -5.02
C LEU A 202 22.83 9.81 -4.09
N VAL A 203 23.03 9.46 -2.82
CA VAL A 203 23.74 10.30 -1.85
C VAL A 203 25.26 10.18 -2.09
N PRO A 204 26.01 11.30 -2.11
CA PRO A 204 27.42 11.30 -2.44
C PRO A 204 28.25 10.33 -1.57
N GLU A 205 29.11 9.54 -2.22
CA GLU A 205 29.99 8.52 -1.60
C GLU A 205 31.08 9.14 -0.69
N GLN A 206 31.34 10.45 -0.80
CA GLN A 206 32.33 11.15 0.03
C GLN A 206 31.90 11.29 1.50
N LEU A 207 30.63 11.05 1.80
CA LEU A 207 30.10 11.09 3.16
C LEU A 207 30.30 9.75 3.87
N ALA A 208 30.55 9.79 5.17
CA ALA A 208 30.53 8.58 6.01
C ALA A 208 29.18 7.86 5.87
N GLU A 209 29.17 6.53 5.94
CA GLU A 209 27.96 5.72 5.71
C GLU A 209 26.78 6.13 6.60
N GLY A 210 27.04 6.43 7.89
CA GLY A 210 26.03 6.97 8.80
C GLY A 210 25.46 8.33 8.35
N ALA A 211 26.30 9.22 7.81
CA ALA A 211 25.86 10.51 7.28
C ALA A 211 25.01 10.35 6.01
N ARG A 212 25.33 9.36 5.16
CA ARG A 212 24.54 9.07 3.95
C ARG A 212 23.12 8.64 4.28
N VAL A 213 22.98 7.73 5.24
CA VAL A 213 21.68 7.26 5.72
C VAL A 213 20.88 8.41 6.34
N LEU A 214 21.53 9.28 7.12
CA LEU A 214 20.89 10.46 7.70
C LEU A 214 20.37 11.43 6.64
N VAL A 215 21.17 11.72 5.60
CA VAL A 215 20.77 12.61 4.50
C VAL A 215 19.58 12.02 3.73
N ALA A 216 19.65 10.75 3.33
CA ALA A 216 18.55 10.09 2.62
C ALA A 216 17.26 10.06 3.46
N THR A 217 17.38 9.78 4.76
CA THR A 217 16.25 9.80 5.71
C THR A 217 15.65 11.20 5.83
N ALA A 218 16.49 12.23 5.97
CA ALA A 218 16.05 13.62 6.05
C ALA A 218 15.29 14.05 4.79
N ILE A 219 15.78 13.69 3.60
CA ILE A 219 15.08 13.97 2.34
C ILE A 219 13.72 13.28 2.30
N CYS A 220 13.65 12.00 2.67
CA CYS A 220 12.39 11.25 2.68
C CYS A 220 11.37 11.85 3.67
N LEU A 221 11.82 12.24 4.87
CA LEU A 221 10.97 12.90 5.85
C LEU A 221 10.50 14.29 5.40
N ALA A 222 11.35 15.06 4.72
CA ALA A 222 10.97 16.34 4.13
C ALA A 222 9.91 16.18 3.03
N LEU A 223 10.08 15.18 2.14
CA LEU A 223 9.10 14.84 1.11
C LEU A 223 7.77 14.41 1.72
N ALA A 224 7.80 13.54 2.73
CA ALA A 224 6.63 13.10 3.48
C ALA A 224 5.88 14.28 4.12
N GLY A 225 6.61 15.19 4.77
CA GLY A 225 6.05 16.40 5.40
C GLY A 225 5.44 17.38 4.39
N ALA A 226 6.09 17.58 3.24
CA ALA A 226 5.56 18.45 2.18
C ALA A 226 4.24 17.92 1.59
N VAL A 227 4.16 16.60 1.36
CA VAL A 227 2.92 15.94 0.89
C VAL A 227 1.80 16.10 1.92
N ASP A 228 2.12 15.94 3.21
CA ASP A 228 1.15 16.09 4.28
C ASP A 228 0.60 17.53 4.38
N ALA A 229 1.51 18.51 4.39
CA ALA A 229 1.16 19.93 4.41
C ALA A 229 0.27 20.33 3.23
N GLY A 230 0.61 19.88 2.01
CA GLY A 230 -0.18 20.13 0.81
C GLY A 230 -1.58 19.51 0.86
N ALA A 231 -1.73 18.32 1.46
CA ALA A 231 -3.04 17.72 1.70
C ALA A 231 -3.88 18.51 2.72
N GLY A 232 -3.25 19.05 3.77
CA GLY A 232 -3.91 19.92 4.75
C GLY A 232 -4.44 21.22 4.13
N LEU A 233 -3.64 21.88 3.30
CA LEU A 233 -4.04 23.12 2.61
C LEU A 233 -5.22 22.91 1.65
N ARG A 234 -5.21 21.80 0.89
CA ARG A 234 -6.33 21.45 -0.01
C ARG A 234 -7.64 21.24 0.73
N ARG A 235 -7.62 20.60 1.90
CA ARG A 235 -8.82 20.42 2.73
C ARG A 235 -9.34 21.74 3.29
N ARG A 236 -8.45 22.63 3.72
CA ARG A 236 -8.83 23.97 4.21
C ARG A 236 -9.49 24.80 3.10
N ARG A 237 -8.95 24.77 1.88
CA ARG A 237 -9.57 25.42 0.71
C ARG A 237 -10.94 24.82 0.39
N ALA A 238 -11.04 23.50 0.28
CA ALA A 238 -12.32 22.83 0.01
C ALA A 238 -13.39 23.10 1.08
N GLY A 239 -12.99 23.29 2.35
CA GLY A 239 -13.91 23.68 3.42
C GLY A 239 -14.26 25.18 3.41
N ALA A 240 -13.39 26.04 2.89
CA ALA A 240 -13.66 27.47 2.70
C ALA A 240 -14.56 27.74 1.48
N ASP A 241 -14.45 26.91 0.44
CA ASP A 241 -15.27 26.96 -0.78
C ASP A 241 -16.61 26.20 -0.62
N ALA A 242 -16.84 25.56 0.54
CA ALA A 242 -18.13 24.94 0.84
C ALA A 242 -19.20 26.03 1.02
N PRO A 243 -20.33 25.97 0.29
CA PRO A 243 -21.34 27.02 0.32
C PRO A 243 -21.87 27.21 1.75
N ALA A 244 -21.92 28.46 2.21
CA ALA A 244 -22.35 28.86 3.55
C ALA A 244 -23.83 28.57 3.87
N ASP A 245 -24.60 28.04 2.91
CA ASP A 245 -26.05 27.87 2.97
C ASP A 245 -26.52 26.44 3.30
N ALA A 246 -25.63 25.53 3.71
CA ALA A 246 -26.03 24.23 4.26
C ALA A 246 -26.35 24.29 5.78
N VAL A 247 -26.80 25.45 6.27
CA VAL A 247 -27.55 25.51 7.53
C VAL A 247 -28.97 25.07 7.18
N ASP A 248 -29.29 23.82 7.52
CA ASP A 248 -30.63 23.27 7.42
C ASP A 248 -31.65 24.25 8.04
N PRO A 249 -32.58 24.85 7.26
CA PRO A 249 -33.57 25.78 7.78
C PRO A 249 -34.48 25.14 8.85
N LEU A 250 -34.51 23.80 8.96
CA LEU A 250 -35.25 23.07 9.98
C LEU A 250 -34.58 23.09 11.36
N SER A 251 -33.30 23.47 11.47
CA SER A 251 -32.62 23.62 12.75
C SER A 251 -32.93 24.95 13.47
N ALA A 252 -33.57 25.91 12.77
CA ALA A 252 -33.82 27.27 13.28
C ALA A 252 -35.29 27.53 13.64
N ALA A 253 -36.13 26.49 13.73
CA ALA A 253 -37.47 26.64 14.27
C ALA A 253 -37.40 26.76 15.81
N PRO A 254 -37.96 27.82 16.42
CA PRO A 254 -38.00 27.94 17.87
C PRO A 254 -38.77 26.75 18.46
N ALA A 255 -38.19 26.11 19.47
CA ALA A 255 -38.80 24.98 20.16
C ALA A 255 -40.23 25.36 20.62
N ALA A 256 -41.21 24.61 20.12
CA ALA A 256 -42.59 24.75 20.58
C ALA A 256 -42.65 24.54 22.10
N PRO A 257 -43.46 25.32 22.84
CA PRO A 257 -43.54 25.21 24.28
C PRO A 257 -44.00 23.80 24.68
N VAL A 258 -43.20 23.16 25.54
CA VAL A 258 -43.48 21.84 26.13
C VAL A 258 -44.77 21.97 26.95
N ALA A 259 -45.82 21.27 26.52
CA ALA A 259 -47.05 21.15 27.30
C ALA A 259 -46.74 20.48 28.65
N PRO A 260 -47.31 20.94 29.77
CA PRO A 260 -47.02 20.38 31.08
C PRO A 260 -47.51 18.93 31.18
N ALA A 261 -46.70 18.08 31.81
CA ALA A 261 -46.95 16.66 32.00
C ALA A 261 -48.27 16.40 32.75
N PRO A 262 -49.02 15.34 32.41
CA PRO A 262 -50.16 14.93 33.20
C PRO A 262 -49.69 14.44 34.58
N ALA A 263 -50.31 14.98 35.63
CA ALA A 263 -50.03 14.64 37.02
C ALA A 263 -50.25 13.14 37.27
N ALA A 264 -49.32 12.52 38.00
CA ALA A 264 -49.45 11.15 38.49
C ALA A 264 -50.68 11.03 39.42
N PRO A 265 -51.47 9.94 39.34
CA PRO A 265 -52.55 9.71 40.29
C PRO A 265 -51.95 9.39 41.68
N VAL A 266 -52.27 10.24 42.64
CA VAL A 266 -52.02 10.06 44.08
C VAL A 266 -52.99 8.98 44.61
N GLY A 267 -52.49 8.16 45.52
CA GLY A 267 -53.02 6.87 45.98
C GLY A 267 -54.48 6.79 46.45
N SER A 268 -54.98 5.55 46.45
CA SER A 268 -56.03 5.10 47.37
C SER A 268 -55.53 3.87 48.11
N SER A 269 -55.07 4.11 49.33
CA SER A 269 -54.98 3.11 50.39
C SER A 269 -56.37 3.00 51.04
N ALA A 270 -57.01 1.84 50.93
CA ALA A 270 -58.20 1.49 51.72
C ALA A 270 -57.77 0.58 52.88
N PRO A 271 -58.30 0.78 54.11
CA PRO A 271 -58.00 -0.04 55.28
C PRO A 271 -59.00 -1.20 55.47
N THR A 272 -58.48 -2.33 55.97
CA THR A 272 -59.08 -3.39 56.81
C THR A 272 -60.60 -3.66 56.78
N ALA A 273 -60.96 -4.92 56.48
CA ALA A 273 -61.69 -5.83 57.38
C ALA A 273 -61.40 -7.29 57.00
#